data_AF-A0A535DUG7-F1
#
_entry.id   AF-A0A535DUG7-F1
#
_cell.length_a   1.000
_cell.length_b   1.000
_cell.length_c   1.000
_cell.angle_alpha   90.00
_cell.angle_beta   90.00
_cell.angle_gamma   90.00
#
_symmetry.space_group_name_H-M   'P 1'
#
loop_
_entity.id
_entity.type
_entity.pdbx_description
1 polymer ?
#
loop_
_entity_poly.entity_id
_entity_poly.type
_entity_poly.pdbx_seq_one_letter_code
_entity_poly.pdbx_strand_id
1 'polypeptide(L)'
;GLVTTIDRRTGPDVRPLLARAGLDRFVDAIRAEHSYTWELMRLIEAHTVGGRCRPPFDLCFVDGAHSWDTDGFAFFLVEKLLRPGGWIVFDDLDWAYANATDLAPPDAELAALMSGEARSTTQVSRVFELLVRQHPAMDVVRVYGRRGWARKTGSGDPEAERLLVERLLHWIPPAISTAARNPTGARRTRSPREPVAREGTT
;
A
#
# COMPACT_ATOMS: atom_id res chain seq x y z
N GLY A 1 4.36 -12.20 15.80
CA GLY A 1 3.16 -12.26 14.94
C GLY A 1 3.54 -12.85 13.61
N LEU A 2 2.56 -13.37 12.88
CA LEU A 2 2.70 -13.79 11.48
C LEU A 2 2.03 -12.69 10.62
N VAL A 3 2.64 -12.33 9.50
CA VAL A 3 2.09 -11.38 8.53
C VAL A 3 1.80 -12.12 7.24
N THR A 4 0.60 -11.94 6.68
CA THR A 4 0.31 -12.37 5.31
C THR A 4 0.37 -11.14 4.40
N THR A 5 1.17 -11.22 3.35
CA THR A 5 1.24 -10.17 2.31
C THR A 5 0.62 -10.70 1.03
N ILE A 6 -0.08 -9.84 0.29
CA ILE A 6 -0.71 -10.19 -0.99
C ILE A 6 -0.32 -9.10 -1.98
N ASP A 7 0.46 -9.46 -3.00
CA ASP A 7 0.86 -8.57 -4.08
C ASP A 7 0.60 -9.25 -5.43
N ARG A 8 0.42 -8.48 -6.50
CA ARG A 8 0.28 -9.01 -7.85
C ARG A 8 1.51 -9.85 -8.21
N ARG A 9 1.31 -10.89 -9.01
CA ARG A 9 2.41 -11.70 -9.56
C ARG A 9 3.39 -10.86 -10.39
N THR A 10 2.95 -9.77 -10.99
CA THR A 10 3.82 -8.84 -11.74
C THR A 10 4.49 -7.77 -10.88
N GLY A 11 4.10 -7.64 -9.61
CA GLY A 11 4.68 -6.69 -8.66
C GLY A 11 6.07 -7.09 -8.14
N PRO A 12 6.70 -6.22 -7.33
CA PRO A 12 7.97 -6.53 -6.68
C PRO A 12 7.84 -7.75 -5.78
N ASP A 13 8.91 -8.57 -5.72
CA ASP A 13 8.95 -9.69 -4.79
C ASP A 13 9.53 -9.26 -3.45
N VAL A 14 8.74 -9.37 -2.38
CA VAL A 14 9.17 -9.02 -1.03
C VAL A 14 10.12 -10.07 -0.43
N ARG A 15 10.10 -11.32 -0.92
CA ARG A 15 10.84 -12.45 -0.32
C ARG A 15 12.37 -12.25 -0.28
N PRO A 16 13.05 -11.73 -1.32
CA PRO A 16 14.47 -11.43 -1.25
C PRO A 16 14.82 -10.38 -0.17
N LEU A 17 13.96 -9.38 0.03
CA LEU A 17 14.16 -8.37 1.08
C LEU A 17 13.99 -8.99 2.47
N LEU A 18 12.97 -9.82 2.65
CA LEU A 18 12.71 -10.51 3.92
C LEU A 18 13.84 -11.46 4.31
N ALA A 19 14.36 -12.24 3.35
CA ALA A 19 15.49 -13.13 3.58
C ALA A 19 16.75 -12.35 4.02
N ARG A 20 17.04 -11.22 3.37
CA ARG A 20 18.15 -10.33 3.77
C ARG A 20 17.95 -9.70 5.15
N ALA A 21 16.71 -9.46 5.55
CA ALA A 21 16.36 -8.92 6.85
C ALA A 21 16.23 -9.99 7.96
N GLY A 22 16.27 -11.28 7.62
CA GLY A 22 16.03 -12.38 8.57
C GLY A 22 14.59 -12.45 9.09
N LEU A 23 13.62 -11.99 8.29
CA LEU A 23 12.20 -11.87 8.65
C LEU A 23 11.30 -12.85 7.91
N ASP A 24 11.85 -13.68 7.01
CA ASP A 24 11.12 -14.63 6.16
C ASP A 24 10.20 -15.55 6.96
N ARG A 25 10.65 -16.07 8.11
CA ARG A 25 9.83 -16.93 8.99
C ARG A 25 8.59 -16.27 9.60
N PHE A 26 8.47 -14.95 9.52
CA PHE A 26 7.33 -14.19 10.05
C PHE A 26 6.36 -13.74 8.97
N VAL A 27 6.63 -14.05 7.69
CA VAL A 27 5.81 -13.56 6.57
C VAL A 27 5.42 -14.71 5.64
N ASP A 28 4.12 -14.85 5.43
CA ASP A 28 3.57 -15.61 4.32
C ASP A 28 3.31 -14.66 3.13
N ALA A 29 4.00 -14.87 2.01
CA ALA A 29 3.99 -13.96 0.88
C ALA A 29 3.24 -14.56 -0.32
N ILE A 30 2.03 -14.07 -0.56
CA ILE A 30 1.15 -14.48 -1.65
C ILE A 30 1.39 -13.59 -2.87
N ARG A 31 1.64 -14.24 -4.02
CA ARG A 31 1.73 -13.60 -5.33
C ARG A 31 0.46 -13.87 -6.12
N ALA A 32 -0.49 -12.96 -6.03
CA ALA A 32 -1.82 -13.07 -6.62
C ALA A 32 -1.74 -13.09 -8.15
N GLU A 33 -2.33 -14.12 -8.77
CA GLU A 33 -2.38 -14.23 -10.23
C GLU A 33 -3.45 -13.31 -10.84
N HIS A 34 -4.56 -13.10 -10.12
CA HIS A 34 -5.71 -12.35 -10.61
C HIS A 34 -5.87 -11.00 -9.91
N SER A 35 -6.29 -11.00 -8.65
CA SER A 35 -6.45 -9.80 -7.83
C SER A 35 -6.22 -10.13 -6.37
N TYR A 36 -5.90 -9.13 -5.55
CA TYR A 36 -5.79 -9.37 -4.11
C TYR A 36 -7.17 -9.72 -3.49
N THR A 37 -8.27 -9.23 -4.04
CA THR A 37 -9.64 -9.62 -3.64
C THR A 37 -9.94 -11.09 -3.92
N TRP A 38 -9.35 -11.67 -4.97
CA TRP A 38 -9.43 -13.11 -5.24
C TRP A 38 -8.72 -13.92 -4.15
N GLU A 39 -7.54 -13.48 -3.72
CA GLU A 39 -6.83 -14.13 -2.62
C GLU A 39 -7.54 -13.95 -1.27
N LEU A 40 -8.16 -12.79 -1.03
CA LEU A 40 -9.02 -12.58 0.14
C LEU A 40 -10.21 -13.55 0.15
N MET A 41 -10.82 -13.83 -1.02
CA MET A 41 -11.85 -14.86 -1.16
C MET A 41 -11.31 -16.25 -0.78
N ARG A 42 -10.12 -16.62 -1.26
CA ARG A 42 -9.48 -17.91 -0.92
C ARG A 42 -9.16 -18.01 0.57
N LEU A 43 -8.75 -16.92 1.21
CA LEU A 43 -8.56 -16.86 2.66
C LEU A 43 -9.90 -17.07 3.40
N ILE A 44 -10.99 -16.46 2.94
CA ILE A 44 -12.31 -16.70 3.52
C ILE A 44 -12.68 -18.18 3.41
N GLU A 45 -12.46 -18.79 2.25
CA GLU A 45 -12.71 -20.22 2.03
C GLU A 45 -11.88 -21.09 2.98
N ALA A 46 -10.56 -20.86 3.03
CA ALA A 46 -9.63 -21.60 3.88
C ALA A 46 -9.94 -21.50 5.39
N HIS A 47 -10.53 -20.38 5.80
CA HIS A 47 -10.93 -20.13 7.19
C HIS A 47 -12.41 -20.41 7.47
N THR A 48 -13.16 -20.96 6.51
CA THR A 48 -14.58 -21.30 6.70
C THR A 48 -14.74 -22.70 7.28
N VAL A 49 -15.42 -22.77 8.44
CA VAL A 49 -15.76 -24.04 9.09
C VAL A 49 -17.25 -24.04 9.40
N GLY A 50 -17.99 -25.04 8.90
CA GLY A 50 -19.43 -25.14 9.09
C GLY A 50 -20.20 -23.93 8.53
N GLY A 51 -19.80 -23.44 7.35
CA GLY A 51 -20.45 -22.30 6.68
C GLY A 51 -20.15 -20.92 7.30
N ARG A 52 -19.24 -20.83 8.27
CA ARG A 52 -18.83 -19.58 8.91
C ARG A 52 -17.32 -19.38 8.85
N CYS A 53 -16.90 -18.22 8.35
CA CYS A 53 -15.50 -17.79 8.35
C CYS A 53 -15.05 -17.50 9.80
N ARG A 54 -13.93 -18.10 10.20
CA ARG A 54 -13.24 -17.85 11.47
C ARG A 54 -12.15 -16.80 11.21
N PRO A 55 -12.32 -15.54 11.64
CA PRO A 55 -11.41 -14.47 11.24
C PRO A 55 -9.99 -14.70 11.77
N PRO A 56 -8.96 -14.78 10.90
CA PRO A 56 -7.59 -15.06 11.32
C PRO A 56 -6.79 -13.82 11.72
N PHE A 57 -7.22 -12.60 11.33
CA PHE A 57 -6.38 -11.40 11.45
C PHE A 57 -6.80 -10.47 12.60
N ASP A 58 -5.82 -9.88 13.25
CA ASP A 58 -5.96 -8.81 14.25
C ASP A 58 -5.68 -7.41 13.67
N LEU A 59 -4.96 -7.33 12.55
CA LEU A 59 -4.69 -6.12 11.78
C LEU A 59 -4.71 -6.44 10.28
N CYS A 60 -5.37 -5.58 9.50
CA CYS A 60 -5.32 -5.60 8.04
C CYS A 60 -4.94 -4.20 7.53
N PHE A 61 -3.84 -4.11 6.78
CA PHE A 61 -3.39 -2.87 6.14
C PHE A 61 -3.70 -2.95 4.64
N VAL A 62 -4.57 -2.08 4.16
CA VAL A 62 -5.03 -2.01 2.77
C VAL A 62 -4.30 -0.87 2.06
N ASP A 63 -3.35 -1.25 1.23
CA ASP A 63 -2.62 -0.41 0.28
C ASP A 63 -2.76 -1.08 -1.10
N GLY A 64 -3.98 -0.98 -1.64
CA GLY A 64 -4.52 -1.87 -2.66
C GLY A 64 -4.45 -1.29 -4.07
N ALA A 65 -5.61 -1.24 -4.73
CA ALA A 65 -5.72 -0.74 -6.11
C ALA A 65 -6.08 0.76 -6.17
N HIS A 66 -6.29 1.39 -5.01
CA HIS A 66 -6.71 2.78 -4.85
C HIS A 66 -7.98 3.12 -5.66
N SER A 67 -8.87 2.13 -5.82
CA SER A 67 -10.11 2.25 -6.60
C SER A 67 -11.35 1.93 -5.76
N TRP A 68 -12.44 2.63 -6.05
CA TRP A 68 -13.73 2.48 -5.39
C TRP A 68 -14.25 1.04 -5.48
N ASP A 69 -14.22 0.45 -6.68
CA ASP A 69 -14.76 -0.88 -6.93
C ASP A 69 -13.95 -1.97 -6.21
N THR A 70 -12.62 -1.91 -6.33
CA THR A 70 -11.76 -2.96 -5.76
C THR A 70 -11.62 -2.82 -4.25
N ASP A 71 -11.26 -1.63 -3.75
CA ASP A 71 -11.00 -1.43 -2.33
C ASP A 71 -12.30 -1.34 -1.52
N GLY A 72 -13.39 -0.89 -2.17
CA GLY A 72 -14.72 -0.95 -1.59
C GLY A 72 -15.21 -2.38 -1.39
N PHE A 73 -14.97 -3.28 -2.35
CA PHE A 73 -15.27 -4.70 -2.15
C PHE A 73 -14.32 -5.36 -1.15
N ALA A 74 -13.03 -5.03 -1.21
CA ALA A 74 -12.03 -5.53 -0.28
C ALA A 74 -12.37 -5.21 1.17
N PHE A 75 -12.91 -4.02 1.47
CA PHE A 75 -13.39 -3.69 2.81
C PHE A 75 -14.29 -4.79 3.40
N PHE A 76 -15.30 -5.24 2.65
CA PHE A 76 -16.24 -6.26 3.14
C PHE A 76 -15.57 -7.64 3.29
N LEU A 77 -14.63 -7.98 2.41
CA LEU A 77 -13.87 -9.23 2.51
C LEU A 77 -12.93 -9.22 3.73
N VAL A 78 -12.24 -8.09 3.94
CA VAL A 78 -11.36 -7.86 5.09
C VAL A 78 -12.15 -7.85 6.39
N GLU A 79 -13.30 -7.17 6.43
CA GLU A 79 -14.19 -7.18 7.60
C GLU A 79 -14.50 -8.62 8.02
N LYS A 80 -14.80 -9.50 7.06
CA LYS A 80 -15.08 -10.93 7.33
C LYS A 80 -13.88 -11.70 7.89
N LEU A 81 -12.66 -11.31 7.53
CA LEU A 81 -11.40 -11.92 7.96
C LEU A 81 -10.82 -11.28 9.24
N LEU A 82 -11.33 -10.11 9.63
CA LEU A 82 -10.87 -9.36 10.80
C LEU A 82 -11.58 -9.84 12.07
N ARG A 83 -10.80 -10.08 13.13
CA ARG A 83 -11.31 -10.48 14.44
C ARG A 83 -12.05 -9.31 15.11
N PRO A 84 -13.02 -9.59 16.00
CA PRO A 84 -13.55 -8.56 16.89
C PRO A 84 -12.42 -7.83 17.62
N GLY A 85 -12.48 -6.50 17.66
CA GLY A 85 -11.42 -5.65 18.22
C GLY A 85 -10.18 -5.49 17.34
N GLY A 86 -10.11 -6.18 16.19
CA GLY A 86 -9.06 -6.01 15.20
C GLY A 86 -9.18 -4.69 14.43
N TRP A 87 -8.08 -4.28 13.80
CA TRP A 87 -7.97 -3.01 13.08
C TRP A 87 -7.87 -3.20 11.57
N ILE A 88 -8.54 -2.32 10.83
CA ILE A 88 -8.30 -2.11 9.40
C ILE A 88 -7.73 -0.72 9.19
N VAL A 89 -6.70 -0.62 8.35
CA VAL A 89 -6.07 0.63 7.96
C VAL A 89 -6.12 0.76 6.45
N PHE A 90 -6.60 1.89 5.95
CA PHE A 90 -6.50 2.25 4.53
C PHE A 90 -5.40 3.30 4.38
N ASP A 91 -4.44 3.04 3.50
CA ASP A 91 -3.42 4.03 3.15
C ASP A 91 -3.92 5.01 2.09
N ASP A 92 -3.21 6.12 1.92
CA ASP A 92 -3.38 7.03 0.78
C ASP A 92 -4.81 7.59 0.55
N LEU A 93 -5.48 8.01 1.63
CA LEU A 93 -6.81 8.62 1.57
C LEU A 93 -6.89 9.87 0.68
N ASP A 94 -5.79 10.60 0.50
CA ASP A 94 -5.69 11.80 -0.33
C ASP A 94 -5.16 11.52 -1.75
N TRP A 95 -4.93 10.25 -2.10
CA TRP A 95 -4.46 9.86 -3.42
C TRP A 95 -5.62 9.77 -4.42
N ALA A 96 -5.35 10.23 -5.65
CA ALA A 96 -6.25 10.11 -6.80
C ALA A 96 -5.44 9.76 -8.05
N TYR A 97 -6.03 9.00 -8.98
CA TYR A 97 -5.39 8.63 -10.24
C TYR A 97 -4.90 9.84 -11.05
N ALA A 98 -5.57 10.99 -10.94
CA ALA A 98 -5.18 12.22 -11.63
C ALA A 98 -3.84 12.79 -11.16
N ASN A 99 -3.40 12.45 -9.94
CA ASN A 99 -2.18 12.96 -9.32
C ASN A 99 -1.04 11.92 -9.31
N ALA A 100 -1.27 10.75 -9.91
CA ALA A 100 -0.29 9.68 -9.95
C ALA A 100 0.83 10.01 -10.95
N THR A 101 2.09 9.97 -10.49
CA THR A 101 3.25 10.24 -11.34
C THR A 101 3.81 8.99 -12.02
N ASP A 102 3.63 7.82 -11.41
CA ASP A 102 4.32 6.58 -11.78
C ASP A 102 3.40 5.34 -11.75
N LEU A 103 2.26 5.40 -12.45
CA LEU A 103 1.37 4.24 -12.56
C LEU A 103 2.02 3.10 -13.35
N ALA A 104 1.97 1.89 -12.78
CA ALA A 104 2.29 0.68 -13.53
C ALA A 104 1.30 0.48 -14.70
N PRO A 105 1.67 -0.21 -15.78
CA PRO A 105 0.83 -0.29 -16.99
C PRO A 105 -0.63 -0.72 -16.75
N PRO A 106 -0.94 -1.75 -15.93
CA PRO A 106 -2.34 -2.12 -15.66
C PRO A 106 -3.15 -0.99 -15.01
N ASP A 107 -2.53 -0.23 -14.12
CA ASP A 107 -3.20 0.87 -13.42
C ASP A 107 -3.33 2.10 -14.33
N ALA A 108 -2.36 2.32 -15.23
CA ALA A 108 -2.43 3.36 -16.26
C ALA A 108 -3.54 3.08 -17.29
N GLU A 109 -3.70 1.82 -17.71
CA GLU A 109 -4.79 1.38 -18.60
C GLU A 109 -6.15 1.58 -17.94
N LEU A 110 -6.29 1.17 -16.67
CA LEU A 110 -7.51 1.41 -15.90
C LEU A 110 -7.81 2.92 -15.78
N ALA A 111 -6.80 3.72 -15.42
CA ALA A 111 -6.95 5.17 -15.30
C ALA A 111 -7.41 5.81 -16.61
N ALA A 112 -6.91 5.34 -17.76
CA ALA A 112 -7.27 5.84 -19.08
C ALA A 112 -8.76 5.64 -19.41
N LEU A 113 -9.38 4.57 -18.88
CA LEU A 113 -10.80 4.25 -19.04
C LEU A 113 -11.72 5.04 -18.08
N MET A 114 -11.16 5.65 -17.02
CA MET A 114 -11.93 6.42 -16.05
C MET A 114 -12.45 7.75 -16.62
N SER A 115 -13.63 8.16 -16.18
CA SER A 115 -14.11 9.53 -16.35
C SER A 115 -13.19 10.53 -15.64
N GLY A 116 -13.24 11.81 -16.05
CA GLY A 116 -12.48 12.87 -15.37
C GLY A 116 -12.81 12.97 -13.87
N GLU A 117 -14.09 12.83 -13.53
CA GLU A 117 -14.56 12.78 -12.13
C GLU A 117 -13.93 11.61 -11.38
N ALA A 118 -14.06 10.38 -11.89
CA ALA A 118 -13.52 9.19 -11.25
C ALA A 118 -11.99 9.30 -11.06
N ARG A 119 -11.28 9.81 -12.07
CA ARG A 119 -9.82 9.97 -12.02
C ARG A 119 -9.37 11.00 -10.97
N SER A 120 -10.11 12.09 -10.83
CA SER A 120 -9.83 13.17 -9.87
C SER A 120 -10.31 12.88 -8.44
N THR A 121 -11.20 11.91 -8.28
CA THR A 121 -11.75 11.55 -6.96
C THR A 121 -10.73 10.76 -6.17
N THR A 122 -10.54 11.13 -4.90
CA THR A 122 -9.79 10.34 -3.94
C THR A 122 -10.61 9.11 -3.53
N GLN A 123 -10.55 8.05 -4.33
CA GLN A 123 -11.51 6.94 -4.26
C GLN A 123 -11.38 6.15 -2.95
N VAL A 124 -10.17 5.99 -2.42
CA VAL A 124 -9.95 5.37 -1.09
C VAL A 124 -10.62 6.19 0.01
N SER A 125 -10.52 7.51 -0.02
CA SER A 125 -11.26 8.38 0.92
C SER A 125 -12.78 8.20 0.78
N ARG A 126 -13.31 8.00 -0.43
CA ARG A 126 -14.73 7.66 -0.59
C ARG A 126 -15.06 6.32 0.05
N VAL A 127 -14.25 5.27 -0.17
CA VAL A 127 -14.43 3.97 0.49
C VAL A 127 -14.44 4.14 2.01
N PHE A 128 -13.48 4.88 2.55
CA PHE A 128 -13.36 5.09 3.99
C PHE A 128 -14.56 5.87 4.58
N GLU A 129 -14.94 6.97 3.97
CA GLU A 129 -16.01 7.85 4.48
C GLU A 129 -17.42 7.31 4.26
N LEU A 130 -17.65 6.60 3.15
CA LEU A 130 -18.98 6.11 2.77
C LEU A 130 -19.23 4.67 3.21
N LEU A 131 -18.23 3.80 3.13
CA LEU A 131 -18.38 2.38 3.47
C LEU A 131 -17.88 2.12 4.90
N VAL A 132 -16.63 2.45 5.20
CA VAL A 132 -16.01 2.06 6.48
C VAL A 132 -16.62 2.82 7.67
N ARG A 133 -16.65 4.16 7.61
CA ARG A 133 -17.10 5.02 8.71
C ARG A 133 -18.57 4.78 9.08
N GLN A 134 -19.39 4.42 8.10
CA GLN A 134 -20.83 4.24 8.27
C GLN A 134 -21.20 2.78 8.58
N HIS A 135 -20.24 1.85 8.54
CA HIS A 135 -20.52 0.44 8.73
C HIS A 135 -20.80 0.11 10.20
N PRO A 136 -21.90 -0.60 10.52
CA PRO A 136 -22.27 -0.90 11.92
C PRO A 136 -21.29 -1.84 12.63
N ALA A 137 -20.46 -2.56 11.88
CA ALA A 137 -19.41 -3.42 12.44
C ALA A 137 -18.11 -2.67 12.78
N MET A 138 -18.07 -1.34 12.65
CA MET A 138 -16.92 -0.49 12.99
C MET A 138 -17.29 0.48 14.10
N ASP A 139 -16.45 0.65 15.12
CA ASP A 139 -16.76 1.49 16.29
C ASP A 139 -15.76 2.65 16.54
N VAL A 140 -14.47 2.42 16.37
CA VAL A 140 -13.43 3.46 16.48
C VAL A 140 -12.92 3.80 15.09
N VAL A 141 -13.32 4.97 14.58
CA VAL A 141 -12.91 5.46 13.26
C VAL A 141 -12.09 6.74 13.42
N ARG A 142 -10.87 6.79 12.88
CA ARG A 142 -9.93 7.92 12.99
C ARG A 142 -9.17 8.12 11.69
N VAL A 143 -8.72 9.35 11.45
CA VAL A 143 -7.81 9.69 10.35
C VAL A 143 -6.53 10.25 10.94
N TYR A 144 -5.39 9.72 10.51
CA TYR A 144 -4.07 10.16 10.95
C TYR A 144 -3.17 10.38 9.72
N GLY A 145 -2.90 11.65 9.41
CA GLY A 145 -2.24 12.02 8.16
C GLY A 145 -3.06 11.56 6.95
N ARG A 146 -2.45 10.75 6.08
CA ARG A 146 -3.07 10.19 4.87
C ARG A 146 -3.78 8.86 5.12
N ARG A 147 -3.84 8.37 6.37
CA ARG A 147 -4.31 7.01 6.69
C ARG A 147 -5.63 7.02 7.45
N GLY A 148 -6.55 6.16 7.02
CA GLY A 148 -7.83 5.91 7.69
C GLY A 148 -7.76 4.66 8.55
N TRP A 149 -8.10 4.79 9.83
CA TRP A 149 -8.09 3.70 10.81
C TRP A 149 -9.51 3.40 11.26
N ALA A 150 -9.90 2.13 11.22
CA ALA A 150 -11.15 1.67 11.79
C ALA A 150 -10.94 0.39 12.62
N ARG A 151 -11.63 0.29 13.76
CA ARG A 151 -11.65 -0.92 14.59
C ARG A 151 -12.97 -1.66 14.39
N LYS A 152 -12.88 -2.97 14.26
CA LYS A 152 -14.06 -3.84 14.23
C LYS A 152 -14.69 -3.94 15.61
N THR A 153 -15.99 -3.70 15.70
CA THR A 153 -16.77 -3.75 16.93
C THR A 153 -16.58 -5.09 17.65
N GLY A 154 -16.40 -5.03 18.97
CA GLY A 154 -16.24 -6.17 19.87
C GLY A 154 -15.10 -5.98 20.85
N SER A 155 -15.03 -6.84 21.88
CA SER A 155 -13.93 -6.79 22.86
C SER A 155 -12.62 -7.18 22.19
N GLY A 156 -11.79 -6.18 21.89
CA GLY A 156 -10.37 -6.35 21.58
C GLY A 156 -9.54 -6.53 22.85
N ASP A 157 -8.26 -6.83 22.67
CA ASP A 157 -7.28 -6.78 23.75
C ASP A 157 -6.90 -5.31 24.02
N PRO A 158 -7.22 -4.73 25.20
CA PRO A 158 -6.92 -3.33 25.51
C PRO A 158 -5.42 -3.02 25.49
N GLU A 159 -4.57 -4.00 25.74
CA GLU A 159 -3.11 -3.84 25.70
C GLU A 159 -2.60 -3.77 24.25
N ALA A 160 -3.16 -4.61 23.37
CA ALA A 160 -2.91 -4.51 21.93
C ALA A 160 -3.39 -3.18 21.35
N GLU A 161 -4.57 -2.70 21.79
CA GLU A 161 -5.10 -1.38 21.40
C GLU A 161 -4.13 -0.25 21.79
N ARG A 162 -3.66 -0.23 23.04
CA ARG A 162 -2.69 0.78 23.50
C ARG A 162 -1.39 0.71 22.72
N LEU A 163 -0.84 -0.49 22.47
CA LEU A 163 0.41 -0.66 21.73
C LEU A 163 0.30 -0.25 20.25
N LEU A 164 -0.83 -0.53 19.59
CA LEU A 164 -1.09 -0.11 18.20
C LEU A 164 -1.17 1.42 18.12
N VAL A 165 -1.92 2.05 19.03
CA VAL A 165 -2.04 3.52 19.13
C VAL A 165 -0.66 4.15 19.39
N GLU A 166 0.10 3.63 20.34
CA GLU A 166 1.41 4.20 20.70
C GLU A 166 2.46 4.00 19.60
N ARG A 167 2.51 2.83 18.95
CA ARG A 167 3.60 2.45 18.03
C ARG A 167 3.34 2.72 16.55
N LEU A 168 2.11 2.61 16.08
CA LEU A 168 1.79 2.80 14.65
C LEU A 168 1.26 4.19 14.33
N LEU A 169 0.51 4.84 15.23
CA LEU A 169 -0.03 6.18 14.96
C LEU A 169 1.03 7.28 14.98
N HIS A 170 2.12 7.07 15.73
CA HIS A 170 3.26 7.99 15.81
C HIS A 170 4.40 7.62 14.86
N TRP A 171 4.28 6.51 14.11
CA TRP A 171 5.27 6.19 13.10
C TRP A 171 5.07 7.09 11.87
N ILE A 172 5.78 8.22 11.93
CA ILE A 172 6.19 9.01 10.77
C ILE A 172 7.51 8.39 10.32
N PRO A 173 7.61 7.77 9.13
CA PRO A 173 8.92 7.38 8.62
C PRO A 173 9.77 8.66 8.57
N PRO A 174 10.99 8.68 9.14
CA PRO A 174 11.92 9.76 8.83
C PRO A 174 12.05 9.78 7.32
N ALA A 175 11.92 10.97 6.72
CA ALA A 175 12.11 11.15 5.28
C ALA A 175 13.31 10.31 4.86
N ILE A 176 13.09 9.33 3.96
CA ILE A 176 14.18 8.58 3.37
C ILE A 176 14.99 9.65 2.64
N SER A 177 16.08 10.08 3.28
CA SER A 177 17.00 11.04 2.72
C SER A 177 17.52 10.41 1.43
N THR A 178 17.15 11.02 0.31
CA THR A 178 17.75 10.80 -1.00
C THR A 178 19.22 11.23 -0.94
N ALA A 179 20.02 10.41 -0.27
CA ALA A 179 21.47 10.51 -0.20
C ALA A 179 22.11 9.22 -0.74
N ALA A 180 21.58 8.70 -1.84
CA ALA A 180 22.38 7.92 -2.77
C ALA A 180 23.25 8.91 -3.55
N ARG A 181 24.41 9.25 -2.97
CA ARG A 181 25.46 10.04 -3.61
C ARG A 181 25.95 9.29 -4.85
N ASN A 182 25.98 9.99 -5.98
CA ASN A 182 26.74 9.63 -7.17
C ASN A 182 28.16 9.15 -6.81
N PRO A 183 28.57 7.94 -7.22
CA PRO A 183 29.97 7.59 -7.31
C PRO A 183 30.40 7.66 -8.77
N THR A 184 30.48 8.86 -9.34
CA THR A 184 31.28 9.09 -10.55
C THR A 184 32.21 10.25 -10.29
N GLY A 185 33.40 9.88 -9.83
CA GLY A 185 34.53 10.77 -9.64
C GLY A 185 34.85 11.51 -10.94
N ALA A 186 34.99 12.83 -10.80
CA ALA A 186 35.52 13.71 -11.81
C ALA A 186 36.93 13.25 -12.20
N ARG A 187 37.09 12.70 -13.41
CA ARG A 187 38.38 12.65 -14.08
C ARG A 187 38.51 13.91 -14.91
N ARG A 188 39.31 14.87 -14.40
CA ARG A 188 39.74 16.07 -15.13
C ARG A 188 40.39 15.65 -16.45
N THR A 189 39.75 15.92 -17.58
CA THR A 189 40.43 15.98 -18.88
C THR A 189 40.83 17.44 -19.12
N ARG A 190 42.14 17.65 -19.29
CA ARG A 190 42.71 18.92 -19.74
C ARG A 190 42.31 19.14 -21.21
N SER A 191 41.75 20.31 -21.50
CA SER A 191 41.51 20.80 -22.85
C SER A 191 42.84 21.12 -23.56
N PRO A 192 43.09 20.65 -24.79
CA PRO A 192 44.14 21.19 -25.64
C PRO A 192 43.63 22.39 -26.43
N ARG A 193 44.48 23.43 -26.45
CA ARG A 193 44.34 24.72 -27.12
C ARG A 193 44.03 24.60 -28.62
N GLU A 194 43.16 25.47 -29.11
CA GLU A 194 43.03 25.82 -30.53
C GLU A 194 44.36 26.38 -31.09
N PRO A 195 44.75 26.03 -32.32
CA PRO A 195 45.72 26.81 -33.06
C PRO A 195 45.03 27.85 -33.96
N VAL A 196 45.38 29.09 -33.64
CA VAL A 196 45.38 30.34 -34.40
C VAL A 196 45.49 30.18 -35.93
N ALA A 197 44.62 30.91 -36.62
CA ALA A 197 44.64 31.16 -38.06
C ALA A 197 45.98 31.77 -38.53
N ARG A 198 46.46 31.35 -39.70
CA ARG A 198 47.45 32.09 -40.48
C ARG A 198 46.86 32.41 -41.85
N GLU A 199 46.68 33.70 -42.07
CA GLU A 199 46.62 34.32 -43.40
C GLU A 199 48.01 34.26 -44.07
N GLY A 200 48.04 34.19 -45.40
CA GLY A 200 49.28 34.34 -46.17
C GLY A 200 49.23 33.85 -47.62
N THR A 201 48.59 34.65 -48.48
CA THR A 201 49.08 35.11 -49.81
C THR A 201 49.98 34.18 -50.65
N THR A 202 49.49 33.64 -51.77
CA THR A 202 49.66 34.12 -53.18
C THR A 202 48.96 33.17 -54.13
#